data_AF-A0A212PKP4-F1
#
_entry.id   AF-A0A212PKP4-F1
#
_cell.length_a   1.000
_cell.length_b   1.000
_cell.length_c   1.000
_cell.angle_alpha   90.00
_cell.angle_beta   90.00
_cell.angle_gamma   90.00
#
_symmetry.space_group_name_H-M   'P 1'
#
loop_
_entity.id
_entity.type
_entity.pdbx_description
1 polymer ?
#
loop_
_entity_poly.entity_id
_entity_poly.type
_entity_poly.pdbx_seq_one_letter_code
_entity_poly.pdbx_strand_id
1 'polypeptide(L)'
;MKIVRILVAMVLFILFCWLNWWVLPDLAIVRFKEKGAPIPQNGYLLLGEENNKTIGHRVVRDIKIYWPGVPAAWPYVVFGTVLGFGIGYVVGELSRRKFAIDVASQEAIDRADKIMTKAVIRDGEAEGKLLRAASLEKDTLYMQNTLRKEIDQYRAARATADEQIRICEEKLRKGENTEQELDKAKKAIVKLQRQIKRLKNGDDE
;
A
#
# COMPACT_ATOMS: atom_id res chain seq x y z
N MET A 1 -16.68 29.21 14.92
CA MET A 1 -17.88 28.91 14.08
C MET A 1 -19.08 29.83 14.33
N LYS A 2 -19.47 30.14 15.58
CA LYS A 2 -20.63 31.02 15.85
C LYS A 2 -20.46 32.45 15.28
N ILE A 3 -19.29 33.05 15.46
CA ILE A 3 -18.96 34.40 14.97
C ILE A 3 -19.02 34.47 13.44
N VAL A 4 -18.47 33.48 12.73
CA VAL A 4 -18.51 33.43 11.25
C VAL A 4 -19.96 33.35 10.74
N ARG A 5 -20.83 32.57 11.40
CA ARG A 5 -22.26 32.50 11.03
C ARG A 5 -22.97 33.83 11.25
N ILE A 6 -22.66 34.54 12.35
CA ILE A 6 -23.23 35.86 12.64
C ILE A 6 -22.76 36.89 11.60
N LEU A 7 -21.48 36.85 11.21
CA LEU A 7 -20.91 37.73 10.20
C LEU A 7 -21.56 37.51 8.83
N VAL A 8 -21.74 36.25 8.43
CA VAL A 8 -22.45 35.90 7.18
C VAL A 8 -23.92 36.36 7.24
N ALA A 9 -24.61 36.17 8.36
CA ALA A 9 -25.98 36.65 8.52
C ALA A 9 -26.07 38.18 8.44
N MET A 10 -25.10 38.89 9.05
CA MET A 10 -25.03 40.36 9.01
C MET A 10 -24.74 40.88 7.60
N VAL A 11 -23.82 40.25 6.86
CA VAL A 11 -23.54 40.60 5.46
C VAL A 11 -24.75 40.34 4.58
N LEU A 12 -25.45 39.22 4.75
CA LEU A 12 -26.68 38.93 4.01
C LEU A 12 -27.80 39.91 4.34
N PHE A 13 -27.91 40.34 5.60
CA PHE A 13 -28.86 41.37 6.01
C PHE A 13 -28.55 42.74 5.39
N ILE A 14 -27.27 43.15 5.39
CA ILE A 14 -26.83 44.40 4.76
C ILE A 14 -27.08 44.35 3.25
N LEU A 15 -26.75 43.24 2.59
CA LEU A 15 -26.98 43.06 1.15
C LEU A 15 -28.47 43.07 0.82
N PHE A 16 -29.29 42.45 1.68
CA PHE A 16 -30.75 42.47 1.56
C PHE A 16 -31.32 43.87 1.73
N CYS A 17 -30.88 44.64 2.73
CA CYS A 17 -31.27 46.03 2.90
C CYS A 17 -30.84 46.90 1.71
N TRP A 18 -29.63 46.68 1.19
CA TRP A 18 -29.07 47.43 0.07
C TRP A 18 -29.81 47.14 -1.24
N LEU A 19 -30.07 45.87 -1.56
CA LEU A 19 -30.81 45.45 -2.74
C LEU A 19 -32.26 45.98 -2.70
N ASN A 20 -32.89 45.93 -1.52
CA ASN A 20 -34.23 46.47 -1.33
C ASN A 20 -34.26 47.99 -1.47
N TRP A 21 -33.24 48.71 -0.99
CA TRP A 21 -33.17 50.16 -1.09
C TRP A 21 -32.99 50.65 -2.54
N TRP A 22 -32.31 49.88 -3.39
CA TRP A 22 -32.05 50.24 -4.79
C TRP A 22 -33.11 49.73 -5.77
N VAL A 23 -33.69 48.55 -5.56
CA VAL A 23 -34.57 47.88 -6.55
C VAL A 23 -36.06 48.19 -6.33
N LEU A 24 -36.49 48.40 -5.09
CA LEU A 24 -37.91 48.66 -4.80
C LEU A 24 -38.43 50.07 -5.16
N PRO A 25 -37.64 51.15 -5.17
CA PRO A 25 -38.14 52.46 -5.57
C PRO A 25 -38.60 52.53 -7.03
N ASP A 26 -38.03 51.72 -7.91
CA ASP A 26 -38.37 51.68 -9.34
C ASP A 26 -39.51 50.70 -9.66
N LEU A 27 -40.04 49.98 -8.67
CA LEU A 27 -41.15 49.05 -8.83
C LEU A 27 -42.50 49.78 -8.72
N ALA A 28 -43.22 49.85 -9.84
CA ALA A 28 -44.60 50.32 -9.88
C ALA A 28 -45.58 49.15 -9.67
N ILE A 29 -46.35 49.17 -8.59
CA ILE A 29 -47.45 48.22 -8.39
C ILE A 29 -48.73 48.85 -8.88
N VAL A 30 -49.24 48.32 -9.99
CA VAL A 30 -50.48 48.76 -10.64
C VAL A 30 -51.60 47.82 -10.23
N ARG A 31 -52.63 48.34 -9.55
CA ARG A 31 -53.85 47.59 -9.23
C ARG A 31 -54.95 47.98 -10.20
N PHE A 32 -55.46 47.01 -10.96
CA PHE A 32 -56.58 47.22 -11.87
C PHE A 32 -57.92 47.13 -11.14
N LYS A 33 -58.93 47.88 -11.61
CA LYS A 33 -60.33 47.65 -11.23
C LYS A 33 -60.85 46.38 -11.91
N GLU A 34 -61.99 45.89 -11.42
CA GLU A 34 -62.71 44.78 -12.03
C GLU A 34 -63.01 45.04 -13.51
N LYS A 35 -63.03 43.97 -14.30
CA LYS A 35 -63.20 44.03 -15.75
C LYS A 35 -64.58 44.63 -16.08
N GLY A 36 -64.61 45.70 -16.87
CA GLY A 36 -65.86 46.40 -17.24
C GLY A 36 -66.21 47.60 -16.36
N ALA A 37 -65.33 48.04 -15.45
CA ALA A 37 -65.53 49.27 -14.71
C ALA A 37 -65.70 50.48 -15.66
N PRO A 38 -66.65 51.41 -15.37
CA PRO A 38 -66.87 52.58 -16.22
C PRO A 38 -65.61 53.45 -16.31
N ILE A 39 -65.39 54.04 -17.49
CA ILE A 39 -64.25 54.91 -17.75
C ILE A 39 -64.33 56.11 -16.77
N PRO A 40 -63.33 56.31 -15.91
CA PRO A 40 -63.37 57.38 -14.93
C PRO A 40 -63.22 58.74 -15.63
N GLN A 41 -63.91 59.76 -15.12
CA GLN A 41 -63.75 61.13 -15.61
C GLN A 41 -62.32 61.67 -15.38
N ASN A 42 -61.67 61.25 -14.29
CA ASN A 42 -60.29 61.57 -13.94
C ASN A 42 -59.57 60.28 -13.46
N GLY A 43 -58.40 59.97 -14.03
CA GLY A 43 -57.57 58.83 -13.60
C GLY A 43 -56.73 58.21 -14.72
N TYR A 44 -56.05 57.10 -14.41
CA TYR A 44 -55.21 56.37 -15.35
C TYR A 44 -55.98 55.21 -16.02
N LEU A 45 -55.87 55.13 -17.34
CA LEU A 45 -56.50 54.10 -18.18
C LEU A 45 -55.41 53.40 -18.99
N LEU A 46 -55.40 52.06 -18.99
CA LEU A 46 -54.61 51.30 -19.95
C LEU A 46 -55.50 50.93 -21.14
N LEU A 47 -55.07 51.34 -22.33
CA LEU A 47 -55.70 51.01 -23.59
C LEU A 47 -54.86 49.93 -24.29
N GLY A 48 -55.50 48.84 -24.68
CA GLY A 48 -54.89 47.83 -25.54
C GLY A 48 -55.19 48.15 -26.99
N GLU A 49 -54.16 48.34 -27.79
CA GLU A 49 -54.27 48.59 -29.23
C GLU A 49 -53.51 47.51 -30.00
N GLU A 50 -54.14 46.93 -31.01
CA GLU A 50 -53.50 45.99 -31.94
C GLU A 50 -54.01 46.31 -33.35
N ASN A 51 -53.10 46.37 -34.32
CA ASN A 51 -53.41 46.76 -35.70
C ASN A 51 -54.18 48.09 -35.82
N ASN A 52 -53.76 49.12 -35.08
CA ASN A 52 -54.43 50.44 -35.00
C ASN A 52 -55.92 50.39 -34.62
N LYS A 53 -56.35 49.34 -33.91
CA LYS A 53 -57.70 49.21 -33.37
C LYS A 53 -57.65 48.98 -31.87
N THR A 54 -58.43 49.76 -31.14
CA THR A 54 -58.57 49.63 -29.69
C THR A 54 -59.35 48.36 -29.36
N ILE A 55 -58.68 47.37 -28.77
CA ILE A 55 -59.29 46.07 -28.40
C ILE A 55 -60.03 46.16 -27.06
N GLY A 56 -59.60 47.07 -26.18
CA GLY A 56 -60.25 47.25 -24.89
C GLY A 56 -59.51 48.21 -23.97
N HIS A 57 -60.13 48.47 -22.83
CA HIS A 57 -59.58 49.32 -21.79
C HIS A 57 -59.62 48.63 -20.43
N ARG A 58 -58.64 48.94 -19.58
CA ARG A 58 -58.66 48.62 -18.16
C ARG A 58 -58.44 49.87 -17.34
N VAL A 59 -59.35 50.12 -16.41
CA VAL A 59 -59.24 51.23 -15.47
C VAL A 59 -58.25 50.85 -14.37
N VAL A 60 -57.28 51.72 -14.12
CA VAL A 60 -56.34 51.55 -13.03
C VAL A 60 -56.94 52.13 -11.75
N ARG A 61 -57.01 51.33 -10.69
CA ARG A 61 -57.57 51.71 -9.39
C ARG A 61 -56.57 52.47 -8.53
N ASP A 62 -55.34 51.98 -8.49
CA ASP A 62 -54.28 52.51 -7.64
C ASP A 62 -52.93 52.23 -8.31
N ILE A 63 -52.04 53.20 -8.27
CA ILE A 63 -50.68 53.13 -8.77
C ILE A 63 -49.78 53.55 -7.62
N LYS A 64 -49.08 52.59 -7.04
CA LYS A 64 -48.05 52.87 -6.03
C LYS A 64 -46.70 52.77 -6.71
N ILE A 65 -46.03 53.91 -6.87
CA ILE A 65 -44.67 54.03 -7.42
C ILE A 65 -43.79 54.57 -6.29
N TYR A 66 -42.50 54.24 -6.27
CA TYR A 66 -41.55 54.70 -5.28
C TYR A 66 -41.83 54.16 -3.86
N TRP A 67 -41.46 54.92 -2.82
CA TRP A 67 -41.53 54.53 -1.41
C TRP A 67 -42.87 53.92 -0.94
N PRO A 68 -44.05 54.36 -1.41
CA PRO A 68 -45.33 53.73 -1.08
C PRO A 68 -45.52 52.30 -1.62
N GLY A 69 -44.78 51.89 -2.66
CA GLY A 69 -44.80 50.54 -3.24
C GLY A 69 -43.98 49.52 -2.45
N VAL A 70 -42.96 50.00 -1.72
CA VAL A 70 -42.05 49.21 -0.87
C VAL A 70 -42.81 48.29 0.12
N PRO A 71 -43.73 48.80 0.97
CA PRO A 71 -44.46 47.95 1.92
C PRO A 71 -45.39 46.94 1.23
N ALA A 72 -45.82 47.20 -0.01
CA ALA A 72 -46.69 46.29 -0.76
C ALA A 72 -45.91 45.15 -1.45
N ALA A 73 -44.65 45.37 -1.82
CA ALA A 73 -43.76 44.35 -2.39
C ALA A 73 -43.02 43.53 -1.32
N TRP A 74 -42.87 44.06 -0.11
CA TRP A 74 -42.13 43.42 1.00
C TRP A 74 -42.50 41.95 1.28
N PRO A 75 -43.79 41.54 1.32
CA PRO A 75 -44.15 40.16 1.61
C PRO A 75 -43.59 39.16 0.60
N TYR A 76 -43.54 39.54 -0.69
CA TYR A 76 -43.04 38.68 -1.76
C TYR A 76 -41.52 38.50 -1.69
N VAL A 77 -40.81 39.59 -1.38
CA VAL A 77 -39.35 39.56 -1.21
C VAL A 77 -38.97 38.70 -0.01
N VAL A 78 -39.67 38.85 1.13
CA VAL A 78 -39.44 38.04 2.32
C VAL A 78 -39.71 36.56 2.02
N PHE A 79 -40.81 36.26 1.33
CA PHE A 79 -41.16 34.89 0.98
C PHE A 79 -40.12 34.23 0.06
N GLY A 80 -39.69 34.93 -1.00
CA GLY A 80 -38.64 34.44 -1.89
C GLY A 80 -37.30 34.23 -1.18
N THR A 81 -36.97 35.12 -0.25
CA THR A 81 -35.74 35.03 0.55
C THR A 81 -35.77 33.81 1.47
N VAL A 82 -36.86 33.62 2.22
CA VAL A 82 -37.02 32.48 3.13
C VAL A 82 -36.94 31.15 2.37
N LEU A 83 -37.58 31.05 1.20
CA LEU A 83 -37.48 29.86 0.35
C LEU A 83 -36.05 29.64 -0.18
N GLY A 84 -35.39 30.71 -0.63
CA GLY A 84 -33.99 30.63 -1.10
C GLY A 84 -33.04 30.16 -0.01
N PHE A 85 -33.18 30.66 1.22
CA PHE A 85 -32.39 30.21 2.37
C PHE A 85 -32.70 28.76 2.75
N GLY A 86 -33.96 28.37 2.77
CA GLY A 86 -34.37 26.99 3.10
C GLY A 86 -33.80 25.97 2.11
N ILE A 87 -33.97 26.22 0.81
CA ILE A 87 -33.45 25.34 -0.25
C ILE A 87 -31.91 25.36 -0.26
N GLY A 88 -31.30 26.54 -0.15
CA GLY A 88 -29.85 26.70 -0.12
C GLY A 88 -29.20 25.99 1.06
N TYR A 89 -29.84 25.97 2.24
CA TYR A 89 -29.36 25.23 3.40
C TYR A 89 -29.36 23.72 3.16
N VAL A 90 -30.47 23.17 2.65
CA VAL A 90 -30.59 21.72 2.36
C VAL A 90 -29.56 21.28 1.31
N VAL A 91 -29.42 22.05 0.23
CA VAL A 91 -28.44 21.76 -0.83
C VAL A 91 -27.01 21.88 -0.30
N GLY A 92 -26.73 22.87 0.54
CA GLY A 92 -25.43 23.03 1.19
C GLY A 92 -25.09 21.90 2.17
N GLU A 93 -26.07 21.36 2.87
CA GLU A 93 -25.84 20.23 3.76
C GLU A 93 -25.60 18.92 3.00
N LEU A 94 -26.36 18.68 1.92
CA LEU A 94 -26.17 17.54 1.03
C LEU A 94 -24.79 17.56 0.36
N SER A 95 -24.34 18.72 -0.13
CA SER A 95 -23.02 18.85 -0.75
C SER A 95 -21.90 18.62 0.27
N ARG A 96 -22.04 19.12 1.51
CA ARG A 96 -21.07 18.87 2.58
C ARG A 96 -20.96 17.39 2.93
N ARG A 97 -22.10 16.68 3.00
CA ARG A 97 -22.11 15.23 3.28
C ARG A 97 -21.47 14.44 2.14
N LYS A 98 -21.78 14.78 0.89
CA LYS A 98 -21.17 14.13 -0.29
C LYS A 98 -19.65 14.34 -0.30
N PHE A 99 -19.19 15.57 -0.08
CA PHE A 99 -17.75 15.87 0.01
C PHE A 99 -17.07 15.09 1.13
N ALA A 100 -17.69 14.97 2.30
CA ALA A 100 -17.14 14.20 3.41
C ALA A 100 -17.02 12.70 3.07
N ILE A 101 -18.01 12.15 2.36
CA ILE A 101 -17.99 10.75 1.89
C ILE A 101 -16.89 10.56 0.84
N ASP A 102 -16.77 11.47 -0.13
CA ASP A 102 -15.77 11.38 -1.18
C ASP A 102 -14.35 11.40 -0.59
N VAL A 103 -14.08 12.30 0.36
CA VAL A 103 -12.79 12.37 1.06
C VAL A 103 -12.52 11.09 1.85
N ALA A 104 -13.50 10.60 2.61
CA ALA A 104 -13.34 9.36 3.38
C ALA A 104 -13.14 8.13 2.47
N SER A 105 -13.83 8.08 1.32
CA SER A 105 -13.69 7.04 0.33
C SER A 105 -12.29 7.07 -0.30
N GLN A 106 -11.79 8.24 -0.65
CA GLN A 106 -10.46 8.39 -1.23
C GLN A 106 -9.36 7.98 -0.24
N GLU A 107 -9.51 8.35 1.04
CA GLU A 107 -8.58 7.90 2.09
C GLU A 107 -8.63 6.37 2.28
N ALA A 108 -9.82 5.75 2.17
CA ALA A 108 -9.97 4.31 2.24
C ALA A 108 -9.27 3.60 1.06
N ILE A 109 -9.39 4.13 -0.16
CA ILE A 109 -8.70 3.61 -1.35
C ILE A 109 -7.18 3.71 -1.17
N ASP A 110 -6.66 4.86 -0.75
CA ASP A 110 -5.22 5.06 -0.51
C ASP A 110 -4.67 4.08 0.54
N ARG A 111 -5.45 3.80 1.59
CA ARG A 111 -5.09 2.79 2.60
C ARG A 111 -5.12 1.38 2.03
N ALA A 112 -6.11 1.04 1.20
CA ALA A 112 -6.20 -0.25 0.54
C ALA A 112 -5.00 -0.49 -0.38
N ASP A 113 -4.61 0.48 -1.20
CA ASP A 113 -3.45 0.40 -2.09
C ASP A 113 -2.14 0.21 -1.32
N LYS A 114 -1.97 0.90 -0.19
CA LYS A 114 -0.82 0.71 0.70
C LYS A 114 -0.79 -0.69 1.30
N ILE A 115 -1.94 -1.26 1.67
CA ILE A 115 -2.02 -2.63 2.20
C ILE A 115 -1.70 -3.63 1.10
N MET A 116 -2.25 -3.45 -0.10
CA MET A 116 -1.98 -4.31 -1.26
C MET A 116 -0.50 -4.30 -1.63
N THR A 117 0.13 -3.12 -1.70
CA THR A 117 1.56 -2.99 -1.99
C THR A 117 2.41 -3.71 -0.95
N LYS A 118 2.08 -3.57 0.34
CA LYS A 118 2.78 -4.28 1.43
C LYS A 118 2.59 -5.79 1.36
N ALA A 119 1.41 -6.27 0.97
CA ALA A 119 1.15 -7.70 0.78
C ALA A 119 2.01 -8.26 -0.36
N VAL A 120 2.03 -7.58 -1.52
CA VAL A 120 2.86 -7.97 -2.67
C VAL A 120 4.34 -8.04 -2.31
N ILE A 121 4.86 -7.05 -1.58
CA ILE A 121 6.27 -7.06 -1.13
C ILE A 121 6.53 -8.26 -0.20
N ARG A 122 5.64 -8.52 0.76
CA ARG A 122 5.79 -9.65 1.69
C ARG A 122 5.75 -11.00 0.99
N ASP A 123 4.85 -11.15 0.01
CA ASP A 123 4.72 -12.38 -0.76
C ASP A 123 5.98 -12.60 -1.61
N GLY A 124 6.50 -11.57 -2.27
CA GLY A 124 7.77 -11.65 -3.00
C GLY A 124 8.97 -11.98 -2.11
N GLU A 125 9.04 -11.42 -0.89
CA GLU A 125 10.07 -11.79 0.09
C GLU A 125 9.92 -13.24 0.56
N ALA A 126 8.69 -13.72 0.75
CA ALA A 126 8.42 -15.09 1.16
C ALA A 126 8.82 -16.09 0.06
N GLU A 127 8.45 -15.84 -1.20
CA GLU A 127 8.88 -16.62 -2.35
C GLU A 127 10.41 -16.63 -2.48
N GLY A 128 11.06 -15.47 -2.31
CA GLY A 128 12.52 -15.38 -2.32
C GLY A 128 13.19 -16.21 -1.23
N LYS A 129 12.61 -16.26 -0.02
CA LYS A 129 13.10 -17.11 1.07
C LYS A 129 12.91 -18.60 0.77
N LEU A 130 11.77 -18.97 0.20
CA LEU A 130 11.50 -20.36 -0.20
C LEU A 130 12.49 -20.85 -1.27
N LEU A 131 12.78 -20.02 -2.28
CA LEU A 131 13.77 -20.36 -3.31
C LEU A 131 15.17 -20.54 -2.72
N ARG A 132 15.59 -19.66 -1.80
CA ARG A 132 16.87 -19.81 -1.09
C ARG A 132 16.92 -21.05 -0.21
N ALA A 133 15.82 -21.38 0.47
CA ALA A 133 15.75 -22.60 1.27
C ALA A 133 15.90 -23.85 0.39
N ALA A 134 15.19 -23.88 -0.75
CA ALA A 134 15.28 -24.98 -1.70
C ALA A 134 16.68 -25.11 -2.34
N SER A 135 17.37 -24.00 -2.62
CA SER A 135 18.75 -24.06 -3.11
C SER A 135 19.71 -24.58 -2.04
N LEU A 136 19.57 -24.12 -0.79
CA LEU A 136 20.38 -24.57 0.33
C LEU A 136 20.18 -26.07 0.60
N GLU A 137 18.95 -26.56 0.47
CA GLU A 137 18.64 -27.99 0.61
C GLU A 137 19.34 -28.83 -0.48
N LYS A 138 19.34 -28.35 -1.73
CA LYS A 138 20.09 -29.00 -2.81
C LYS A 138 21.59 -29.03 -2.53
N ASP A 139 22.17 -27.91 -2.12
CA ASP A 139 23.60 -27.79 -1.85
C ASP A 139 24.03 -28.68 -0.68
N THR A 140 23.22 -28.71 0.39
CA THR A 140 23.49 -29.59 1.54
C THR A 140 23.39 -31.06 1.18
N LEU A 141 22.41 -31.46 0.36
CA LEU A 141 22.31 -32.84 -0.12
C LEU A 141 23.51 -33.21 -1.00
N TYR A 142 23.96 -32.31 -1.88
CA TYR A 142 25.15 -32.51 -2.71
C TYR A 142 26.42 -32.66 -1.85
N MET A 143 26.61 -31.79 -0.86
CA MET A 143 27.72 -31.87 0.09
C MET A 143 27.69 -33.17 0.89
N GLN A 144 26.54 -33.59 1.42
CA GLN A 144 26.41 -34.87 2.12
C GLN A 144 26.82 -36.06 1.26
N ASN A 145 26.38 -36.09 0.00
CA ASN A 145 26.75 -37.15 -0.93
C ASN A 145 28.25 -37.15 -1.24
N THR A 146 28.86 -35.98 -1.34
CA THR A 146 30.30 -35.83 -1.59
C THR A 146 31.11 -36.30 -0.38
N LEU A 147 30.76 -35.82 0.82
CA LEU A 147 31.37 -36.23 2.08
C LEU A 147 31.25 -37.74 2.30
N ARG A 148 30.11 -38.34 1.97
CA ARG A 148 29.93 -39.80 2.07
C ARG A 148 30.90 -40.55 1.17
N LYS A 149 31.07 -40.11 -0.08
CA LYS A 149 32.05 -40.70 -1.01
C LYS A 149 33.49 -40.56 -0.49
N GLU A 150 33.85 -39.38 0.03
CA GLU A 150 35.18 -39.16 0.62
C GLU A 150 35.41 -40.07 1.83
N ILE A 151 34.44 -40.19 2.74
CA ILE A 151 34.53 -41.08 3.91
C ILE A 151 34.75 -42.54 3.46
N ASP A 152 34.02 -43.00 2.44
CA ASP A 152 34.17 -44.35 1.93
C ASP A 152 35.56 -44.57 1.29
N GLN A 153 36.09 -43.58 0.58
CA GLN A 153 37.47 -43.60 0.06
C GLN A 153 38.50 -43.65 1.18
N TYR A 154 38.36 -42.83 2.23
CA TYR A 154 39.25 -42.85 3.38
C TYR A 154 39.21 -44.19 4.12
N ARG A 155 38.02 -44.79 4.27
CA ARG A 155 37.87 -46.13 4.87
C ARG A 155 38.58 -47.20 4.04
N ALA A 156 38.44 -47.17 2.71
CA ALA A 156 39.11 -48.10 1.83
C ALA A 156 40.64 -47.94 1.88
N ALA A 157 41.12 -46.69 1.85
CA ALA A 157 42.55 -46.38 1.98
C ALA A 157 43.11 -46.85 3.33
N ARG A 158 42.37 -46.62 4.42
CA ARG A 158 42.74 -47.08 5.76
C ARG A 158 42.82 -48.59 5.85
N ALA A 159 41.82 -49.31 5.35
CA ALA A 159 41.84 -50.78 5.32
C ALA A 159 43.05 -51.32 4.53
N THR A 160 43.40 -50.67 3.42
CA THR A 160 44.57 -51.03 2.62
C THR A 160 45.88 -50.75 3.38
N ALA A 161 45.98 -49.62 4.08
CA ALA A 161 47.14 -49.28 4.90
C ALA A 161 47.31 -50.24 6.08
N ASP A 162 46.22 -50.59 6.78
CA ASP A 162 46.23 -51.54 7.90
C ASP A 162 46.70 -52.93 7.42
N GLU A 163 46.29 -53.36 6.23
CA GLU A 163 46.77 -54.62 5.64
C GLU A 163 48.26 -54.56 5.25
N GLN A 164 48.72 -53.45 4.69
CA GLN A 164 50.15 -53.26 4.40
C GLN A 164 51.00 -53.25 5.68
N ILE A 165 50.51 -52.65 6.77
CA ILE A 165 51.18 -52.68 8.07
C ILE A 165 51.30 -54.12 8.56
N ARG A 166 50.22 -54.91 8.53
CA ARG A 166 50.25 -56.34 8.91
C ARG A 166 51.25 -57.15 8.10
N ILE A 167 51.27 -56.96 6.77
CA ILE A 167 52.23 -57.64 5.89
C ILE A 167 53.68 -57.25 6.23
N CYS A 168 53.92 -55.97 6.50
CA CYS A 168 55.24 -55.49 6.93
C CYS A 168 55.67 -56.07 8.27
N GLU A 169 54.78 -56.10 9.26
CA GLU A 169 55.05 -56.74 10.57
C GLU A 169 55.37 -58.23 10.43
N GLU A 170 54.64 -58.96 9.59
CA GLU A 170 54.90 -60.39 9.35
C GLU A 170 56.25 -60.61 8.66
N LYS A 171 56.61 -59.76 7.68
CA LYS A 171 57.92 -59.79 7.03
C LYS A 171 59.05 -59.45 8.00
N LEU A 172 58.84 -58.47 8.87
CA LEU A 172 59.81 -58.06 9.89
C LEU A 172 60.08 -59.22 10.85
N ARG A 173 59.02 -59.89 11.33
CA ARG A 173 59.15 -61.08 12.19
C ARG A 173 59.87 -62.25 11.51
N LYS A 174 59.63 -62.46 10.21
CA LYS A 174 60.39 -63.46 9.41
C LYS A 174 61.86 -63.07 9.30
N GLY A 175 62.14 -61.79 9.06
CA GLY A 175 63.50 -61.23 9.04
C GLY A 175 64.25 -61.48 10.35
N GLU A 176 63.64 -61.13 11.48
CA GLU A 176 64.20 -61.38 12.82
C GLU A 176 64.51 -62.87 13.05
N ASN A 177 63.61 -63.76 12.66
CA ASN A 177 63.85 -65.21 12.76
C ASN A 177 65.03 -65.66 11.89
N THR A 178 65.13 -65.18 10.64
CA THR A 178 66.25 -65.51 9.76
C THR A 178 67.58 -64.94 10.26
N GLU A 179 67.57 -63.76 10.89
CA GLU A 179 68.76 -63.16 11.51
C GLU A 179 69.25 -64.00 12.70
N GLN A 180 68.33 -64.49 13.53
CA GLN A 180 68.65 -65.42 14.62
C GLN A 180 69.23 -66.75 14.11
N GLU A 181 68.70 -67.29 13.02
CA GLU A 181 69.25 -68.51 12.39
C GLU A 181 70.64 -68.27 11.80
N LEU A 182 70.85 -67.12 11.14
CA LEU A 182 72.17 -66.70 10.65
C LEU A 182 73.19 -66.56 11.79
N ASP A 183 72.80 -65.97 12.92
CA ASP A 183 73.69 -65.86 14.08
C ASP A 183 74.05 -67.24 14.68
N LYS A 184 73.06 -68.16 14.76
CA LYS A 184 73.32 -69.56 15.15
C LYS A 184 74.28 -70.25 14.19
N ALA A 185 74.07 -70.11 12.87
CA ALA A 185 74.93 -70.69 11.85
C ALA A 185 76.36 -70.12 11.91
N LYS A 186 76.51 -68.79 12.06
CA LYS A 186 77.82 -68.14 12.26
C LYS A 186 78.54 -68.69 13.50
N LYS A 187 77.84 -68.81 14.64
CA LYS A 187 78.41 -69.41 15.86
C LYS A 187 78.85 -70.86 15.66
N ALA A 188 78.08 -71.66 14.91
CA ALA A 188 78.44 -73.03 14.56
C ALA A 188 79.69 -73.08 13.66
N ILE A 189 79.78 -72.22 12.64
CA ILE A 189 80.96 -72.10 11.77
C ILE A 189 82.20 -71.74 12.60
N VAL A 190 82.10 -70.74 13.49
CA VAL A 190 83.22 -70.35 14.36
C VAL A 190 83.65 -71.52 15.26
N LYS A 191 82.71 -72.31 15.78
CA LYS A 191 83.02 -73.49 16.60
C LYS A 191 83.73 -74.57 15.78
N LEU A 192 83.23 -74.88 14.58
CA LEU A 192 83.86 -75.83 13.66
C LEU A 192 85.25 -75.37 13.22
N GLN A 193 85.43 -74.08 12.90
CA GLN A 193 86.75 -73.51 12.58
C GLN A 193 87.74 -73.66 13.73
N ARG A 194 87.31 -73.47 14.99
CA ARG A 194 88.16 -73.74 16.16
C ARG A 194 88.52 -75.21 16.31
N GLN A 195 87.59 -76.12 16.03
CA GLN A 195 87.84 -77.56 16.07
C GLN A 195 88.82 -77.99 14.97
N ILE A 196 88.63 -77.51 13.74
CA ILE A 196 89.57 -77.74 12.63
C ILE A 196 90.95 -77.21 12.98
N LYS A 197 91.06 -75.99 13.53
CA LYS A 197 92.35 -75.42 13.97
C LYS A 197 93.02 -76.26 15.07
N ARG A 198 92.24 -76.87 15.98
CA ARG A 198 92.77 -77.77 17.01
C ARG A 198 93.25 -79.10 16.44
N LEU A 199 92.50 -79.69 15.51
CA LEU A 199 92.90 -80.92 14.81
C LEU A 199 94.17 -80.69 13.99
N LYS A 200 94.24 -79.58 13.26
CA LYS A 200 95.41 -79.21 12.44
C LYS A 200 96.68 -78.94 13.26
N ASN A 201 96.54 -78.56 14.53
CA ASN A 201 97.66 -78.37 15.45
C ASN A 201 97.98 -79.62 16.29
N GLY A 202 97.15 -80.67 16.21
CA GLY A 202 97.36 -81.96 16.89
C GLY A 202 97.94 -83.04 15.98
N ASP A 203 98.01 -82.79 14.67
CA ASP A 203 98.65 -83.66 13.66
C ASP A 203 100.13 -83.24 13.37
N ASP A 204 100.66 -82.25 14.10
CA ASP A 204 102.05 -81.74 14.00
C ASP A 204 102.94 -82.15 15.22
N GLU A 205 102.53 -83.16 16.00
CA GLU A 205 103.38 -83.87 17.00
C GLU A 205 103.75 -85.28 16.49
#